data_AF-A0A1R4HT54-F1
#
_entry.id   AF-A0A1R4HT54-F1
#
_cell.length_a   1.000
_cell.length_b   1.000
_cell.length_c   1.000
_cell.angle_alpha   90.00
_cell.angle_beta   90.00
_cell.angle_gamma   90.00
#
_symmetry.space_group_name_H-M   'P 1'
#
loop_
_entity.id
_entity.type
_entity.pdbx_description
1 polymer ?
#
loop_
_entity_poly.entity_id
_entity_poly.type
_entity_poly.pdbx_seq_one_letter_code
_entity_poly.pdbx_strand_id
1 'polypeptide(L)'
;MRAAHELHAAQTWPVQNAEYLAAEKGFEELIARKGWDHLNRDERRLRARYASLMAQHEVTVVQHAHELGLLDAEHTAAAVRLGLLNQE
;
A
#
# COMPACT_ATOMS: atom_id res chain seq x y z
N MET A 1 -4.32 0.12 -5.92
CA MET A 1 -2.90 -0.04 -5.53
C MET A 1 -2.03 1.08 -6.13
N ARG A 2 -1.84 1.22 -7.45
CA ARG A 2 -0.95 2.27 -7.99
C ARG A 2 -1.33 3.72 -7.60
N ALA A 3 -2.61 4.08 -7.65
CA ALA A 3 -3.08 5.42 -7.27
C ALA A 3 -2.91 5.74 -5.78
N ALA A 4 -3.09 4.74 -4.89
CA ALA A 4 -2.90 4.91 -3.44
C ALA A 4 -1.40 5.10 -3.09
N HIS A 5 -0.54 4.36 -3.80
CA HIS A 5 0.91 4.51 -3.69
C HIS A 5 1.40 5.86 -4.21
N GLU A 6 0.83 6.37 -5.32
CA GLU A 6 1.11 7.71 -5.85
C GLU A 6 0.67 8.81 -4.87
N LEU A 7 -0.49 8.65 -4.22
CA LEU A 7 -0.98 9.48 -3.13
C LEU A 7 -0.03 9.50 -1.92
N HIS A 8 0.43 8.33 -1.51
CA HIS A 8 1.37 8.14 -0.40
C HIS A 8 2.76 8.71 -0.70
N ALA A 9 3.21 8.65 -1.95
CA ALA A 9 4.49 9.22 -2.37
C ALA A 9 4.43 10.76 -2.51
N ALA A 10 3.27 11.31 -2.89
CA ALA A 10 3.09 12.76 -3.10
C ALA A 10 2.98 13.55 -1.80
N GLN A 11 2.49 12.93 -0.72
CA GLN A 11 2.49 13.54 0.60
C GLN A 11 3.53 12.83 1.48
N THR A 12 4.52 13.56 1.96
CA THR A 12 5.59 13.07 2.85
C THR A 12 5.00 12.59 4.18
N TRP A 13 4.42 11.39 4.24
CA TRP A 13 3.73 10.91 5.43
C TRP A 13 4.69 10.28 6.44
N PRO A 14 4.44 10.44 7.75
CA PRO A 14 5.52 10.33 8.73
C PRO A 14 5.89 8.91 9.14
N VAL A 15 5.20 7.87 8.65
CA VAL A 15 5.31 6.53 9.25
C VAL A 15 5.79 5.52 8.22
N GLN A 16 7.10 5.44 8.05
CA GLN A 16 7.72 4.27 7.42
C GLN A 16 7.63 3.08 8.39
N ASN A 17 6.59 2.26 8.26
CA ASN A 17 6.47 1.02 9.02
C ASN A 17 7.51 0.01 8.50
N ALA A 18 8.34 -0.53 9.40
CA ALA A 18 9.37 -1.51 9.05
C ALA A 18 8.79 -2.77 8.38
N GLU A 19 7.57 -3.18 8.74
CA GLU A 19 6.89 -4.32 8.11
C GLU A 19 6.47 -4.02 6.67
N TYR A 20 6.05 -2.77 6.39
CA TYR A 20 5.73 -2.33 5.04
C TYR A 20 6.97 -2.34 4.14
N LEU A 21 8.07 -1.72 4.61
CA LEU A 21 9.34 -1.68 3.87
C LEU A 21 9.87 -3.09 3.59
N ALA A 22 9.73 -4.01 4.55
CA ALA A 22 10.13 -5.40 4.38
C ALA A 22 9.23 -6.14 3.37
N ALA A 23 7.91 -5.89 3.38
CA ALA A 23 6.99 -6.50 2.44
C ALA A 23 7.13 -5.95 1.01
N GLU A 24 7.32 -4.64 0.86
CA GLU A 24 7.60 -3.99 -0.42
C GLU A 24 8.88 -4.54 -1.04
N LYS A 25 9.99 -4.53 -0.28
CA LYS A 25 11.26 -5.10 -0.73
C LYS A 25 11.13 -6.59 -1.08
N GLY A 26 10.45 -7.37 -0.23
CA GLY A 26 10.22 -8.80 -0.49
C GLY A 26 9.37 -9.05 -1.73
N PHE A 27 8.40 -8.18 -2.02
CA PHE A 27 7.56 -8.24 -3.21
C PHE A 27 8.36 -7.90 -4.48
N GLU A 28 9.16 -6.85 -4.45
CA GLU A 28 10.06 -6.45 -5.55
C GLU A 28 11.10 -7.52 -5.85
N GLU A 29 11.77 -8.07 -4.83
CA GLU A 29 12.76 -9.14 -4.99
C GLU A 29 12.14 -10.40 -5.61
N LEU A 30 10.90 -10.74 -5.20
CA LEU A 30 10.17 -11.89 -5.74
C LEU A 30 9.90 -11.71 -7.24
N ILE A 31 9.51 -10.50 -7.65
CA ILE A 31 9.24 -10.17 -9.06
C ILE A 31 10.56 -10.14 -9.84
N ALA A 32 11.60 -9.50 -9.32
CA ALA A 32 12.88 -9.33 -10.00
C ALA A 32 13.59 -10.67 -10.25
N ARG A 33 13.45 -11.65 -9.36
CA ARG A 33 14.14 -12.95 -9.49
C ARG A 33 13.54 -13.89 -10.53
N LYS A 34 12.23 -13.84 -10.77
CA LYS A 34 11.55 -14.85 -11.61
C LYS A 34 10.55 -14.29 -12.63
N GLY A 35 10.17 -13.02 -12.53
CA GLY A 35 9.04 -12.49 -13.28
C GLY A 35 7.71 -13.09 -12.81
N TRP A 36 6.61 -12.48 -13.23
CA TRP A 36 5.27 -12.80 -12.73
C TRP A 36 4.81 -14.23 -13.04
N ASP A 37 5.28 -14.80 -14.14
CA ASP A 37 4.76 -16.07 -14.68
C ASP A 37 5.45 -17.32 -14.10
N HIS A 38 6.59 -17.17 -13.40
CA HIS A 38 7.43 -18.30 -13.00
C HIS A 38 7.41 -18.56 -11.48
N LEU A 39 6.45 -17.98 -10.76
CA LEU A 39 6.28 -18.20 -9.32
C LEU A 39 5.68 -19.59 -9.04
N ASN A 40 6.35 -20.35 -8.17
CA ASN A 40 5.84 -21.60 -7.63
C ASN A 40 4.70 -21.35 -6.61
N ARG A 41 4.07 -22.42 -6.11
CA ARG A 41 2.89 -22.31 -5.23
C ARG A 41 3.17 -21.50 -3.95
N ASP A 42 4.33 -21.70 -3.32
CA ASP A 42 4.66 -21.04 -2.06
C ASP A 42 5.07 -19.59 -2.28
N GLU A 43 5.76 -19.31 -3.39
CA GLU A 43 6.08 -17.95 -3.83
C GLU A 43 4.80 -17.15 -4.15
N ARG A 44 3.78 -17.76 -4.77
CA ARG A 44 2.48 -17.10 -5.00
C ARG A 44 1.75 -16.78 -3.70
N ARG A 45 1.84 -17.65 -2.70
CA ARG A 45 1.28 -17.38 -1.35
C ARG A 45 2.02 -16.25 -0.66
N LEU A 46 3.36 -16.24 -0.76
CA LEU A 46 4.18 -15.19 -0.19
C LEU A 46 3.88 -13.83 -0.86
N ARG A 47 3.75 -13.80 -2.19
CA ARG A 47 3.29 -12.62 -2.94
C ARG A 47 1.94 -12.12 -2.43
N ALA A 48 0.95 -12.99 -2.27
CA ALA A 48 -0.37 -12.62 -1.79
C ALA A 48 -0.30 -12.03 -0.37
N ARG A 49 0.56 -12.59 0.49
CA ARG A 49 0.79 -12.07 1.84
C ARG A 49 1.41 -10.68 1.83
N TYR A 50 2.46 -10.45 1.03
CA TYR A 50 3.06 -9.12 0.89
C TYR A 50 2.06 -8.09 0.34
N ALA A 51 1.33 -8.46 -0.71
CA ALA A 51 0.29 -7.59 -1.28
C ALA A 51 -0.80 -7.21 -0.27
N SER A 52 -1.23 -8.17 0.56
CA SER A 52 -2.21 -7.92 1.62
C SER A 52 -1.66 -6.99 2.70
N LEU A 53 -0.40 -7.16 3.10
CA LEU A 53 0.23 -6.33 4.14
C LEU A 53 0.41 -4.89 3.65
N MET A 54 0.85 -4.71 2.40
CA MET A 54 0.96 -3.40 1.77
C MET A 54 -0.40 -2.70 1.69
N ALA A 55 -1.45 -3.40 1.26
CA ALA A 55 -2.79 -2.84 1.17
C ALA A 55 -3.37 -2.43 2.54
N GLN A 56 -3.14 -3.23 3.59
CA GLN A 56 -3.54 -2.88 4.95
C GLN A 56 -2.81 -1.63 5.45
N HIS A 57 -1.51 -1.54 5.18
CA HIS A 57 -0.74 -0.38 5.57
C HIS A 57 -1.22 0.89 4.84
N GLU A 58 -1.47 0.83 3.53
CA GLU A 58 -2.04 1.94 2.75
C GLU A 58 -3.34 2.45 3.38
N VAL A 59 -4.25 1.56 3.81
CA VAL A 59 -5.50 1.95 4.48
C VAL A 59 -5.22 2.68 5.80
N THR A 60 -4.40 2.10 6.69
CA THR A 60 -4.08 2.69 7.99
C THR A 60 -3.46 4.08 7.85
N VAL A 61 -2.55 4.21 6.90
CA VAL A 61 -1.78 5.41 6.62
C VAL A 61 -2.70 6.52 6.11
N VAL A 62 -3.65 6.19 5.21
CA VAL A 62 -4.65 7.14 4.69
C VAL A 62 -5.66 7.57 5.75
N GLN A 63 -6.13 6.63 6.58
CA GLN A 63 -7.01 6.94 7.71
C GLN A 63 -6.34 7.88 8.71
N HIS A 64 -5.09 7.60 9.08
CA HIS A 64 -4.35 8.44 10.01
C HIS A 64 -4.08 9.84 9.44
N ALA A 65 -3.75 9.95 8.15
CA ALA A 65 -3.59 11.25 7.50
C ALA A 65 -4.90 12.05 7.45
N HIS A 66 -6.05 11.36 7.29
CA HIS A 66 -7.36 11.98 7.36
C HIS A 66 -7.66 12.53 8.77
N GLU A 67 -7.43 11.73 9.81
CA GLU A 67 -7.63 12.14 11.21
C GLU A 67 -6.78 13.35 11.61
N LEU A 68 -5.56 13.46 11.05
CA LEU A 68 -4.66 14.58 11.26
C LEU A 68 -4.95 15.80 10.37
N GLY A 69 -5.94 15.72 9.47
CA GLY A 69 -6.29 16.79 8.53
C GLY A 69 -5.21 17.08 7.49
N LEU A 70 -4.36 16.09 7.17
CA LEU A 70 -3.25 16.22 6.23
C LEU A 70 -3.67 15.95 4.77
N LEU A 71 -4.82 15.32 4.56
CA LEU A 71 -5.38 15.09 3.23
C LEU A 71 -6.08 16.35 2.69
N ASP A 72 -5.68 16.82 1.51
CA ASP A 72 -6.48 17.80 0.77
C ASP A 72 -7.77 17.17 0.19
N ALA A 73 -8.62 18.01 -0.39
CA ALA A 73 -9.92 17.60 -0.91
C ALA A 73 -9.81 16.59 -2.08
N GLU A 74 -8.79 16.71 -2.93
CA GLU A 74 -8.59 15.80 -4.07
C GLU A 74 -8.16 14.42 -3.58
N HIS A 75 -7.19 14.40 -2.67
CA HIS A 75 -6.67 13.19 -2.06
C HIS A 75 -7.71 12.50 -1.18
N THR A 76 -8.55 13.25 -0.47
CA THR A 76 -9.70 12.70 0.28
C THR A 76 -10.71 12.04 -0.65
N ALA A 77 -11.09 12.70 -1.76
CA ALA A 77 -12.03 12.14 -2.73
C ALA A 77 -11.49 10.87 -3.41
N ALA A 78 -10.19 10.84 -3.70
CA ALA A 78 -9.52 9.66 -4.22
C ALA A 78 -9.48 8.51 -3.20
N ALA A 79 -9.15 8.79 -1.95
CA ALA A 79 -9.14 7.81 -0.86
C ALA A 79 -10.52 7.17 -0.63
N VAL A 80 -11.59 7.96 -0.66
CA VAL A 80 -12.97 7.49 -0.60
C VAL A 80 -13.32 6.60 -1.79
N ARG A 81 -13.00 7.02 -3.02
CA ARG A 81 -13.27 6.23 -4.23
C ARG A 81 -12.54 4.88 -4.22
N LEU A 82 -11.35 4.84 -3.64
CA LEU A 82 -10.53 3.64 -3.49
C LEU A 82 -10.94 2.78 -2.29
N GLY A 83 -11.91 3.20 -1.47
CA GLY A 83 -12.37 2.49 -0.28
C GLY A 83 -11.35 2.46 0.86
N LEU A 84 -10.42 3.43 0.89
CA LEU A 84 -9.38 3.54 1.93
C LEU A 84 -9.90 4.32 3.15
N LEU A 85 -10.85 5.22 2.92
CA LEU A 85 -11.64 5.85 3.97
C LEU A 85 -13.05 5.27 3.91
N ASN A 86 -13.53 4.73 5.03
CA ASN A 86 -14.93 4.36 5.16
C ASN A 86 -15.74 5.66 5.15
N GLN A 87 -16.70 5.77 4.24
CA GLN A 87 -17.74 6.79 4.37
C GLN A 87 -18.63 6.38 5.54
N GLU A 88 -18.51 7.06 6.68
CA GLU A 88 -19.61 7.12 7.64
C GLU A 88 -20.78 7.91 7.05
#